data_AF-A0A968URR3-F1
#
_entry.id   AF-A0A968URR3-F1
#
_cell.length_a   1.000
_cell.length_b   1.000
_cell.length_c   1.000
_cell.angle_alpha   90.00
_cell.angle_beta   90.00
_cell.angle_gamma   90.00
#
_symmetry.space_group_name_H-M   'P 1'
#
loop_
_entity.id
_entity.type
_entity.pdbx_description
1 polymer ?
#
loop_
_entity_poly.entity_id
_entity_poly.type
_entity_poly.pdbx_seq_one_letter_code
_entity_poly.pdbx_strand_id
1 'polypeptide(L)'
;MLKSKSVVSCFLAAVIILFIVSPTFASVQDIPLTVSNPTDNARVSDIVTSGVPLPKEANILNTDDLSVSDSSGNIIPAQISVLARWDGQVSDTSKPIRWALLDFQASIAANASETYF
;
A
#
# COMPACT_ATOMS: atom_id res chain seq x y z
N MET A 1 32.90 49.93 -30.58
CA MET A 1 31.50 49.85 -30.09
C MET A 1 30.92 48.51 -30.49
N LEU A 2 31.01 47.48 -29.62
CA LEU A 2 30.45 46.14 -29.84
C LEU A 2 28.98 46.11 -29.41
N LYS A 3 28.07 45.71 -30.28
CA LYS A 3 26.64 45.52 -29.98
C LYS A 3 26.38 44.09 -29.49
N SER A 4 25.86 44.01 -28.26
CA SER A 4 25.30 42.85 -27.56
C SER A 4 24.26 42.08 -28.40
N LYS A 5 24.52 40.80 -28.67
CA LYS A 5 23.54 39.81 -29.15
C LYS A 5 23.94 38.39 -28.69
N SER A 6 23.96 38.12 -27.38
CA SER A 6 24.12 36.73 -26.91
C SER A 6 23.34 36.36 -25.65
N VAL A 7 22.64 37.29 -24.99
CA VAL A 7 22.06 36.99 -23.67
C VAL A 7 20.64 36.40 -23.74
N VAL A 8 19.93 36.55 -24.87
CA VAL A 8 18.51 36.15 -24.98
C VAL A 8 18.33 34.64 -25.24
N SER A 9 19.38 33.91 -25.65
CA SER A 9 19.27 32.49 -26.02
C SER A 9 19.41 31.51 -24.84
N CYS A 10 19.93 31.91 -23.69
CA CYS A 10 20.10 31.02 -22.53
C CYS A 10 18.93 31.07 -21.54
N PHE A 11 18.12 32.14 -21.53
CA PHE A 11 17.02 32.27 -20.58
C PHE A 11 15.78 31.46 -20.96
N LEU A 12 15.58 31.13 -22.25
CA LEU A 12 14.46 30.28 -22.68
C LEU A 12 14.67 28.79 -22.35
N ALA A 13 15.92 28.33 -22.27
CA ALA A 13 16.23 26.93 -21.99
C ALA A 13 16.11 26.57 -20.50
N ALA A 14 16.34 27.51 -19.59
CA ALA A 14 16.35 27.26 -18.15
C ALA A 14 14.95 27.14 -17.52
N VAL A 15 13.92 27.77 -18.11
CA VAL A 15 12.55 27.73 -17.58
C VAL A 15 11.80 26.44 -17.98
N ILE A 16 12.23 25.77 -19.06
CA ILE A 16 11.57 24.56 -19.59
C ILE A 16 12.03 23.28 -18.87
N ILE A 17 13.20 23.27 -18.21
CA ILE A 17 13.77 22.07 -17.59
C ILE A 17 13.22 21.83 -16.16
N LEU A 18 12.53 22.81 -15.54
CA LEU A 18 12.04 22.68 -14.15
C LEU A 18 10.65 22.03 -14.01
N PHE A 19 10.02 21.60 -15.11
CA PHE A 19 8.62 21.12 -15.12
C PHE A 19 8.44 19.63 -15.46
N ILE A 20 9.51 18.81 -15.43
CA ILE A 20 9.44 17.40 -15.90
C ILE A 20 9.60 16.37 -14.78
N VAL A 21 9.64 16.78 -13.51
CA VAL A 21 9.67 15.83 -12.38
C VAL A 21 8.39 16.00 -11.56
N SER A 22 7.26 15.64 -12.15
CA SER A 22 6.04 15.42 -11.38
C SER A 22 6.26 14.17 -10.54
N PRO A 23 6.30 14.24 -9.20
CA PRO A 23 6.29 13.04 -8.39
C PRO A 23 4.99 12.29 -8.73
N THR A 24 5.12 11.07 -9.25
CA THR A 24 3.99 10.16 -9.37
C THR A 24 3.60 9.77 -7.95
N PHE A 25 2.54 10.38 -7.44
CA PHE A 25 1.91 9.88 -6.22
C PHE A 25 1.28 8.54 -6.57
N ALA A 26 1.89 7.45 -6.09
CA ALA A 26 1.20 6.17 -6.06
C ALA A 26 -0.02 6.37 -5.15
N SER A 27 -1.22 6.12 -5.68
CA SER A 27 -2.42 6.10 -4.85
C SER A 27 -2.30 4.91 -3.91
N VAL A 28 -2.17 5.16 -2.61
CA VAL A 28 -2.33 4.10 -1.60
C VAL A 28 -3.76 3.58 -1.73
N GLN A 29 -3.89 2.30 -2.07
CA GLN A 29 -5.20 1.65 -2.19
C GLN A 29 -5.45 0.86 -0.91
N ASP A 30 -6.27 1.43 -0.03
CA ASP A 30 -6.65 0.80 1.22
C ASP A 30 -7.72 -0.27 0.99
N ILE A 31 -7.53 -1.46 1.56
CA ILE A 31 -8.46 -2.60 1.42
C ILE A 31 -9.03 -2.91 2.81
N PRO A 32 -10.30 -2.55 3.08
CA PRO A 32 -10.85 -2.70 4.42
C PRO A 32 -11.01 -4.17 4.82
N LEU A 33 -10.46 -4.53 5.98
CA LEU A 33 -10.70 -5.78 6.69
C LEU A 33 -11.40 -5.47 8.02
N THR A 34 -12.66 -5.89 8.15
CA THR A 34 -13.39 -5.74 9.41
C THR A 34 -13.28 -7.01 10.25
N VAL A 35 -12.79 -6.86 11.48
CA VAL A 35 -12.68 -7.94 12.47
C VAL A 35 -13.74 -7.71 13.53
N SER A 36 -14.62 -8.70 13.72
CA SER A 36 -15.71 -8.63 14.70
C SER A 36 -15.47 -9.59 15.86
N ASN A 37 -15.76 -9.12 17.08
CA ASN A 37 -15.84 -9.93 18.27
C ASN A 37 -17.29 -9.98 18.77
N PRO A 38 -18.06 -11.02 18.43
CA PRO A 38 -19.46 -11.16 18.80
C PRO A 38 -19.64 -11.71 20.23
N THR A 39 -18.59 -11.75 21.05
CA THR A 39 -18.65 -12.34 22.39
C THR A 39 -18.71 -11.26 23.47
N ASP A 40 -19.20 -11.62 24.65
CA ASP A 40 -19.29 -10.71 25.81
C ASP A 40 -17.92 -10.41 26.47
N ASN A 41 -16.85 -11.04 26.00
CA ASN A 41 -15.50 -10.82 26.52
C ASN A 41 -14.67 -10.05 25.49
N ALA A 42 -13.90 -9.07 25.97
CA ALA A 42 -12.93 -8.40 25.12
C ALA A 42 -11.84 -9.39 24.66
N ARG A 43 -11.42 -9.24 23.40
CA ARG A 43 -10.29 -9.93 22.79
C ARG A 43 -9.12 -8.95 22.81
N VAL A 44 -8.03 -9.27 23.50
CA VAL A 44 -6.90 -8.33 23.68
C VAL A 44 -5.64 -8.98 23.15
N SER A 45 -5.02 -8.35 22.14
CA SER A 45 -3.84 -8.87 21.46
C SER A 45 -4.02 -10.30 20.93
N ASP A 46 -5.24 -10.65 20.51
CA ASP A 46 -5.54 -11.94 19.92
C ASP A 46 -5.04 -11.97 18.47
N ILE A 47 -4.62 -13.15 18.01
CA ILE A 47 -4.15 -13.33 16.64
C ILE A 47 -5.32 -13.34 15.65
N VAL A 48 -5.17 -12.57 14.59
CA VAL A 48 -6.05 -12.56 13.42
C VAL A 48 -5.27 -13.10 12.24
N THR A 49 -5.80 -14.16 11.64
CA THR A 49 -5.31 -14.74 10.38
C THR A 49 -6.39 -14.57 9.33
N SER A 50 -6.11 -13.81 8.26
CA SER A 50 -7.11 -13.54 7.22
C SER A 50 -6.48 -13.43 5.84
N GLY A 51 -7.16 -13.97 4.83
CA GLY A 51 -6.82 -13.77 3.43
C GLY A 51 -7.45 -12.48 2.90
N VAL A 52 -6.66 -11.60 2.31
CA VAL A 52 -7.11 -10.35 1.68
C VAL A 52 -6.86 -10.42 0.16
N PRO A 53 -7.88 -10.19 -0.68
CA PRO A 53 -7.69 -10.17 -2.13
C PRO A 53 -7.10 -8.84 -2.57
N LEU A 54 -6.12 -8.88 -3.47
CA LEU A 54 -5.52 -7.69 -4.06
C LEU A 54 -5.99 -7.51 -5.52
N PRO A 55 -6.36 -6.28 -5.92
CA PRO A 55 -6.73 -5.98 -7.30
C PRO A 55 -5.53 -6.17 -8.23
N LYS A 56 -5.77 -6.70 -9.43
CA LYS A 56 -4.70 -7.00 -10.38
C LYS A 56 -3.99 -5.74 -10.86
N GLU A 57 -4.76 -4.67 -11.04
CA GLU A 57 -4.33 -3.35 -11.48
C GLU A 57 -3.38 -2.65 -10.50
N ALA A 58 -3.37 -3.03 -9.22
CA ALA A 58 -2.39 -2.53 -8.26
C ALA A 58 -0.97 -3.04 -8.58
N ASN A 59 -0.85 -4.14 -9.34
CA ASN A 59 0.42 -4.67 -9.84
C ASN A 59 1.49 -4.89 -8.74
N ILE A 60 1.05 -5.29 -7.55
CA ILE A 60 1.91 -5.52 -6.39
C ILE A 60 2.62 -6.87 -6.55
N LEU A 61 3.96 -6.86 -6.57
CA LEU A 61 4.76 -8.06 -6.80
C LEU A 61 5.33 -8.64 -5.50
N ASN A 62 5.64 -7.78 -4.53
CA ASN A 62 6.32 -8.14 -3.29
C ASN A 62 5.47 -7.78 -2.08
N THR A 63 5.66 -8.52 -0.99
CA THR A 63 4.97 -8.25 0.28
C THR A 63 5.50 -7.01 0.99
N ASP A 64 6.70 -6.55 0.64
CA ASP A 64 7.31 -5.33 1.22
C ASP A 64 6.56 -4.05 0.79
N ASP A 65 5.74 -4.15 -0.26
CA ASP A 65 4.85 -3.08 -0.73
C ASP A 65 3.49 -3.09 0.01
N LEU A 66 3.31 -3.98 1.00
CA LEU A 66 2.10 -4.13 1.79
C LEU A 66 2.37 -3.81 3.26
N SER A 67 1.37 -3.22 3.91
CA SER A 67 1.34 -3.01 5.35
C SER A 67 -0.06 -3.24 5.87
N VAL A 68 -0.19 -3.57 7.15
CA VAL A 68 -1.47 -3.54 7.86
C VAL A 68 -1.52 -2.28 8.70
N SER A 69 -2.62 -1.56 8.68
CA SER A 69 -2.85 -0.38 9.49
C SER A 69 -4.21 -0.40 10.19
N ASP A 70 -4.31 0.30 11.31
CA ASP A 70 -5.61 0.56 11.94
C ASP A 70 -6.33 1.74 11.28
N SER A 71 -7.56 2.00 11.70
CA SER A 71 -8.38 3.13 11.23
C SER A 71 -7.80 4.52 11.53
N SER A 72 -6.80 4.61 12.41
CA SER A 72 -6.07 5.84 12.72
C SER A 72 -4.80 6.00 11.87
N GLY A 73 -4.50 5.03 11.00
CA GLY A 73 -3.31 5.01 10.14
C GLY A 73 -2.04 4.51 10.84
N ASN A 74 -2.13 3.94 12.04
CA ASN A 74 -0.97 3.34 12.69
C ASN A 74 -0.65 2.01 12.03
N ILE A 75 0.62 1.81 11.66
CA ILE A 75 1.08 0.53 11.12
C ILE A 75 1.13 -0.52 12.23
N ILE A 76 0.46 -1.65 11.98
CA ILE A 76 0.43 -2.81 12.87
C ILE A 76 1.48 -3.82 12.39
N PRO A 77 2.36 -4.32 13.28
CA PRO A 77 3.26 -5.42 12.93
C PRO A 77 2.47 -6.64 12.44
N ALA A 78 2.76 -7.08 11.22
CA ALA A 78 2.10 -8.19 10.58
C ALA A 78 3.11 -9.09 9.86
N GLN A 79 2.85 -10.38 9.86
CA GLN A 79 3.47 -11.31 8.92
C GLN A 79 2.55 -11.43 7.70
N ILE A 80 3.14 -11.31 6.50
CA ILE A 80 2.40 -11.36 5.23
C ILE A 80 2.96 -12.49 4.37
N SER A 81 2.09 -13.38 3.90
CA SER A 81 2.46 -14.48 3.01
C SER A 81 1.66 -14.44 1.71
N VAL A 82 2.28 -14.81 0.58
CA VAL A 82 1.59 -14.87 -0.71
C VAL A 82 0.85 -16.21 -0.85
N LEU A 83 -0.47 -16.16 -1.00
CA LEU A 83 -1.30 -17.35 -1.22
C LEU A 83 -1.57 -17.63 -2.69
N ALA A 84 -1.64 -16.60 -3.53
CA ALA A 84 -1.91 -16.72 -4.96
C ALA A 84 -1.36 -15.52 -5.73
N ARG A 85 -1.06 -15.74 -7.02
CA ARG A 85 -0.71 -14.69 -7.98
C ARG A 85 -1.68 -14.70 -9.17
N TRP A 86 -1.90 -13.54 -9.76
CA TRP A 86 -2.66 -13.40 -10.99
C TRP A 86 -1.88 -13.97 -12.17
N ASP A 87 -2.53 -14.78 -13.02
CA ASP A 87 -1.95 -15.34 -14.25
C ASP A 87 -0.63 -16.13 -14.08
N GLY A 88 -0.42 -16.75 -12.91
CA GLY A 88 0.75 -17.59 -12.67
C GLY A 88 0.68 -18.40 -11.39
N GLN A 89 1.74 -19.18 -11.15
CA GLN A 89 1.89 -19.94 -9.91
C GLN A 89 2.33 -19.00 -8.77
N VAL A 90 2.12 -19.42 -7.52
CA VAL A 90 2.55 -18.68 -6.31
C VAL A 90 4.05 -18.33 -6.35
N SER A 91 4.86 -19.24 -6.90
CA SER A 91 6.31 -19.10 -7.04
C SER A 91 6.78 -18.17 -8.15
N ASP A 92 5.90 -17.75 -9.07
CA ASP A 92 6.26 -16.84 -10.16
C ASP A 92 6.22 -15.38 -9.67
N THR A 93 7.34 -14.90 -9.14
CA THR A 93 7.46 -13.55 -8.57
C THR A 93 7.32 -12.42 -9.60
N SER A 94 7.27 -12.74 -10.90
CA SER A 94 7.00 -11.75 -11.96
C SER A 94 5.51 -11.38 -12.08
N LYS A 95 4.63 -12.08 -11.37
CA LYS A 95 3.18 -11.93 -11.46
C LYS A 95 2.60 -11.18 -10.27
N PRO A 96 1.57 -10.32 -10.42
CA PRO A 96 0.94 -9.64 -9.30
C PRO A 96 0.37 -10.59 -8.26
N ILE A 97 0.50 -10.24 -6.98
CA ILE A 97 -0.14 -10.93 -5.87
C ILE A 97 -1.66 -10.79 -6.03
N ARG A 98 -2.38 -11.91 -5.86
CA ARG A 98 -3.84 -11.97 -5.90
C ARG A 98 -4.45 -12.13 -4.50
N TRP A 99 -3.80 -12.92 -3.65
CA TRP A 99 -4.23 -13.16 -2.28
C TRP A 99 -3.02 -13.08 -1.36
N ALA A 100 -3.11 -12.22 -0.34
CA ALA A 100 -2.17 -12.14 0.76
C ALA A 100 -2.81 -12.76 2.01
N LEU A 101 -2.07 -13.59 2.74
CA LEU A 101 -2.43 -14.00 4.09
C LEU A 101 -1.79 -13.02 5.06
N LEU A 102 -2.60 -12.42 5.92
CA LEU A 102 -2.18 -11.53 6.99
C LEU A 102 -2.26 -12.26 8.32
N ASP A 103 -1.20 -12.18 9.11
CA ASP A 103 -1.14 -12.63 10.49
C ASP A 103 -0.71 -11.45 11.38
N PHE A 104 -1.63 -10.92 12.18
CA PHE A 104 -1.39 -9.75 13.05
C PHE A 104 -2.18 -9.84 14.34
N GLN A 105 -1.83 -9.00 15.32
CA GLN A 105 -2.55 -8.93 16.60
C GLN A 105 -3.60 -7.81 16.56
N ALA A 106 -4.79 -8.11 17.06
CA ALA A 106 -5.89 -7.15 17.17
C ALA A 106 -6.46 -7.16 18.59
N SER A 107 -6.95 -6.00 19.02
CA SER A 107 -7.72 -5.88 20.26
C SER A 107 -9.11 -5.37 19.92
N ILE A 108 -10.15 -6.16 20.22
CA ILE A 108 -11.54 -5.86 19.89
C ILE A 108 -12.37 -5.97 21.17
N ALA A 109 -13.11 -4.91 21.50
CA ALA A 109 -14.00 -4.92 22.66
C ALA A 109 -15.09 -6.00 22.53
N ALA A 110 -15.74 -6.32 23.65
CA ALA A 110 -16.90 -7.20 23.66
C ALA A 110 -18.01 -6.64 22.76
N ASN A 111 -18.64 -7.51 21.97
CA ASN A 111 -19.74 -7.15 21.06
C ASN A 111 -19.41 -5.97 20.10
N ALA A 112 -18.15 -5.88 19.66
CA ALA A 112 -17.65 -4.78 18.83
C ALA A 112 -16.97 -5.28 17.55
N SER A 113 -16.63 -4.35 16.67
CA SER A 113 -15.85 -4.59 15.46
C SER A 113 -14.87 -3.45 15.25
N GLU A 114 -13.68 -3.77 14.72
CA GLU A 114 -12.69 -2.79 14.28
C GLU A 114 -12.36 -3.00 12.80
N THR A 115 -11.97 -1.92 12.12
CA THR A 115 -11.55 -1.96 10.72
C THR A 115 -10.06 -1.70 10.63
N TYR A 116 -9.40 -2.54 9.84
CA TYR A 116 -7.99 -2.48 9.46
C TYR A 116 -7.89 -2.32 7.94
N PHE A 117 -6.73 -1.90 7.45
CA PHE A 117 -6.44 -1.72 6.02
C PHE A 117 -5.10 -2.32 5.65
#